data_AF-A0A2V5TNP8-F1
#
_entry.id   AF-A0A2V5TNP8-F1
#
_cell.length_a   1.000
_cell.length_b   1.000
_cell.length_c   1.000
_cell.angle_alpha   90.00
_cell.angle_beta   90.00
_cell.angle_gamma   90.00
#
_symmetry.space_group_name_H-M   'P 1'
#
loop_
_entity.id
_entity.type
_entity.pdbx_description
1 polymer ?
#
loop_
_entity_poly.entity_id
_entity_poly.type
_entity_poly.pdbx_seq_one_letter_code
_entity_poly.pdbx_strand_id
1 'polypeptide(L)' 'MSSGEAIYKIDCMKITKNIGMFLLAVYLIIDGLLGFGVNFGPAIFLLYLIALGAGVFILIGK' A
#
# COMPACT_ATOMS: atom_id res chain seq x y z
N MET A 1 -1.45 -3.68 35.63
CA MET A 1 -1.42 -4.09 34.22
C MET A 1 -0.44 -5.25 34.10
N SER A 2 -0.92 -6.43 33.72
CA SER A 2 -0.10 -7.65 33.64
C SER A 2 0.79 -7.61 32.41
N SER A 3 2.04 -8.10 32.52
CA SER A 3 3.04 -8.10 31.44
C SER A 3 2.56 -8.82 30.16
N GLY A 4 1.65 -9.79 30.30
CA GLY A 4 1.02 -10.46 29.15
C GLY A 4 0.13 -9.54 28.32
N GLU A 5 -0.44 -8.50 28.93
CA GLU A 5 -1.31 -7.57 28.21
C GLU A 5 -0.56 -6.59 27.30
N ALA A 6 0.65 -6.21 27.69
CA ALA A 6 1.51 -5.36 26.87
C ALA A 6 2.00 -6.11 25.62
N ILE A 7 2.27 -7.41 25.74
CA ILE A 7 2.79 -8.23 24.64
C ILE A 7 1.74 -8.45 23.55
N TYR A 8 0.48 -8.75 23.88
CA TYR A 8 -0.56 -8.91 22.85
C TYR A 8 -0.75 -7.61 22.05
N LYS A 9 -0.64 -6.47 22.73
CA LYS A 9 -0.90 -5.16 22.12
C LYS A 9 0.22 -4.79 21.16
N ILE A 10 1.47 -5.11 21.50
CA ILE A 10 2.64 -4.92 20.63
C ILE A 10 2.59 -5.83 19.41
N ASP A 11 2.17 -7.09 19.57
CA ASP A 11 2.08 -8.04 18.46
C ASP A 11 0.97 -7.65 17.46
N CYS A 12 -0.20 -7.27 17.98
CA CYS A 12 -1.30 -6.73 17.19
C CYS A 12 -0.91 -5.45 16.42
N MET A 13 -0.12 -4.56 17.04
CA MET A 13 0.39 -3.35 16.37
C MET A 13 1.38 -3.69 15.24
N LYS A 14 2.20 -4.74 15.37
CA LYS A 14 3.10 -5.19 14.30
C LYS A 14 2.33 -5.76 13.10
N ILE A 15 1.30 -6.57 13.36
CA ILE A 15 0.46 -7.18 12.30
C ILE A 15 -0.31 -6.10 11.55
N THR A 16 -0.96 -5.19 12.27
CA THR A 16 -1.74 -4.08 11.67
C THR A 16 -0.85 -3.17 10.82
N LYS A 17 0.38 -2.91 11.27
CA LYS A 17 1.36 -2.09 10.55
C LYS A 17 1.75 -2.71 9.20
N ASN A 18 1.86 -4.03 9.12
CA ASN A 18 2.18 -4.73 7.88
C ASN A 18 0.97 -4.85 6.94
N ILE A 19 -0.24 -4.97 7.48
CA ILE A 19 -1.48 -5.04 6.69
C ILE A 19 -1.81 -3.71 6.02
N GLY A 20 -1.61 -2.58 6.71
CA GLY A 20 -1.83 -1.25 6.13
C GLY A 20 -0.94 -1.01 4.90
N MET A 21 0.33 -1.41 4.97
CA MET A 21 1.27 -1.28 3.85
C MET A 21 0.90 -2.18 2.66
N PHE A 22 0.40 -3.40 2.93
CA PHE A 22 -0.08 -4.29 1.88
C PHE A 22 -1.36 -3.74 1.20
N LEU A 23 -2.32 -3.25 1.98
CA LEU A 23 -3.51 -2.60 1.43
C LEU A 23 -3.14 -1.39 0.55
N LEU A 24 -2.16 -0.60 0.98
CA LEU A 24 -1.72 0.59 0.26
C LEU A 24 -1.06 0.23 -1.08
N ALA A 25 -0.28 -0.87 -1.13
CA ALA A 25 0.27 -1.40 -2.38
C ALA A 25 -0.82 -1.84 -3.36
N VAL A 26 -1.79 -2.62 -2.88
CA VAL A 26 -2.93 -3.08 -3.70
C VAL A 26 -3.75 -1.89 -4.19
N TYR A 27 -3.98 -0.89 -3.34
CA TYR A 27 -4.71 0.32 -3.70
C TYR A 27 -3.98 1.10 -4.81
N LEU A 28 -2.67 1.31 -4.70
CA LEU A 28 -1.87 2.00 -5.74
C LEU A 28 -1.89 1.28 -7.09
N ILE A 29 -1.89 -0.06 -7.07
CA ILE A 29 -1.99 -0.86 -8.30
C ILE A 29 -3.38 -0.69 -8.95
N ILE A 30 -4.45 -0.77 -8.15
CA ILE A 30 -5.81 -0.60 -8.64
C ILE A 30 -6.04 0.83 -9.14
N ASP A 31 -5.59 1.84 -8.39
CA ASP A 31 -5.69 3.26 -8.75
C ASP A 31 -4.90 3.57 -10.04
N GLY A 32 -3.69 3.03 -10.14
CA GLY A 32 -2.85 3.08 -11.34
C GLY A 32 -3.51 2.46 -12.57
N LEU A 33 -4.15 1.29 -12.40
CA LEU A 33 -4.77 0.54 -13.49
C LEU A 33 -6.12 1.13 -13.92
N LEU A 34 -6.97 1.54 -12.96
CA LEU A 34 -8.24 2.21 -13.24
C LEU A 34 -8.02 3.57 -13.91
N GLY A 35 -7.04 4.30 -13.41
CA GLY A 35 -6.75 5.61 -13.96
C GLY A 35 -6.19 5.59 -15.38
N PHE A 36 -5.43 4.54 -15.75
CA PHE A 36 -4.96 4.31 -17.12
C PHE A 36 -6.10 4.25 -18.16
N GLY A 37 -7.32 3.87 -17.74
CA GLY A 37 -8.49 3.80 -18.60
C GLY A 37 -9.39 5.04 -18.62
N VAL A 38 -9.25 5.96 -17.66
CA VAL A 38 -10.19 7.07 -17.46
C VAL A 38 -9.63 8.43 -17.89
N ASN A 39 -8.32 8.67 -17.78
CA ASN A 39 -7.73 9.98 -18.10
C ASN A 39 -6.52 9.87 -19.03
N PHE A 40 -6.74 10.11 -20.33
CA PHE A 40 -5.71 10.16 -21.38
C PHE A 40 -4.95 11.51 -21.43
N GLY A 41 -4.59 12.05 -20.27
CA GLY A 41 -3.76 13.25 -20.18
C GLY A 41 -2.27 12.87 -20.09
N PRO A 42 -1.35 13.52 -20.84
CA PRO A 42 0.08 13.18 -20.80
C PRO A 42 0.71 13.34 -19.42
N ALA A 43 0.20 14.27 -18.59
CA ALA A 43 0.65 14.43 -17.21
C ALA A 43 0.14 13.31 -16.27
N ILE A 44 -1.05 12.76 -16.55
CA ILE A 44 -1.67 11.73 -15.71
C ILE A 44 -1.05 10.35 -16.02
N PHE A 45 -0.62 10.13 -17.26
CA PHE A 45 0.10 8.92 -17.67
C PHE A 45 1.38 8.68 -16.85
N LEU A 46 2.16 9.73 -16.59
CA LEU A 46 3.34 9.63 -15.71
C LEU A 46 2.94 9.26 -14.26
N LEU A 47 1.84 9.83 -13.76
CA LEU A 47 1.36 9.53 -12.41
C LEU A 47 0.94 8.06 -12.26
N TYR A 48 0.33 7.46 -13.29
CA TYR A 48 -0.02 6.04 -13.26
C TYR A 48 1.18 5.11 -13.33
N LEU A 49 2.21 5.47 -14.12
CA LEU A 49 3.45 4.71 -14.15
C LEU A 49 4.15 4.73 -12.78
N ILE A 50 4.12 5.88 -12.09
CA ILE A 50 4.64 6.02 -10.73
C ILE A 50 3.75 5.26 -9.73
N ALA A 51 2.42 5.30 -9.85
CA ALA A 51 1.52 4.57 -8.97
C ALA A 51 1.70 3.05 -9.07
N LEU A 52 1.79 2.51 -10.28
CA LEU A 52 2.12 1.10 -10.52
C LEU A 52 3.52 0.76 -9.99
N GLY A 53 4.52 1.59 -10.29
CA GLY A 53 5.88 1.41 -9.79
C GLY A 53 5.96 1.39 -8.27
N ALA A 54 5.30 2.34 -7.60
CA ALA A 54 5.23 2.44 -6.15
C ALA A 54 4.47 1.26 -5.54
N GLY A 55 3.34 0.86 -6.13
CA GLY A 55 2.57 -0.30 -5.69
C GLY A 55 3.39 -1.60 -5.74
N VAL A 56 4.09 -1.85 -6.84
CA VAL A 56 4.99 -3.01 -7.00
C VAL A 56 6.20 -2.91 -6.06
N PHE A 57 6.80 -1.73 -5.92
CA PHE A 57 7.94 -1.49 -5.04
C PHE A 57 7.59 -1.74 -3.57
N ILE A 58 6.41 -1.32 -3.11
CA ILE A 58 5.91 -1.59 -1.75
C ILE A 58 5.64 -3.09 -1.55
N LEU A 59 5.22 -3.80 -2.61
CA LEU A 59 4.98 -5.25 -2.55
C LEU A 59 6.27 -6.07 -2.50
N ILE A 60 7.33 -5.63 -3.20
CA ILE A 60 8.64 -6.30 -3.27
C ILE A 60 9.56 -5.91 -2.09
N GLY A 61 9.48 -4.66 -1.63
CA GLY A 61 10.34 -4.12 -0.58
C GLY A 61 9.89 -4.42 0.86
N LYS A 62 8.78 -5.14 1.04
CA LYS A 62 8.25 -5.60 2.33
C LYS A 62 8.52 -7.07 2.54
#